data_AF-T1A3Y2-F1
#
_entry.id   AF-T1A3Y2-F1
#
_cell.length_a   1.000
_cell.length_b   1.000
_cell.length_c   1.000
_cell.angle_alpha   90.00
_cell.angle_beta   90.00
_cell.angle_gamma   90.00
#
_symmetry.space_group_name_H-M   'P 1'
#
loop_
_entity.id
_entity.type
_entity.pdbx_description
1 polymer ?
#
loop_
_entity_poly.entity_id
_entity_poly.type
_entity_poly.pdbx_seq_one_letter_code
_entity_poly.pdbx_strand_id
1 'polypeptide(L)'
;ARPHETLASASRVLSNFVAQTERDDPPRVGPPPLYSGSGLTTGNRLSANDLVHLLVYEYHDTRRFPAFYAGLAVPHDAPFAFLRQGDAAWLNRVALKTGTLNQPRSVCGIAGYLRKRDGGWIAFAAIVNGGPHWRHVPLYQAIGAERAGIEALARRY
;
A
#
# COMPACT_ATOMS: atom_id res chain seq x y z
N ALA A 1 -18.80 3.39 33.52
CA ALA A 1 -17.49 3.02 32.96
C ALA A 1 -17.43 3.50 31.51
N ARG A 2 -16.34 4.14 31.06
CA ARG A 2 -16.15 4.39 29.62
C ARG A 2 -15.98 3.03 28.94
N PRO A 3 -16.64 2.74 27.81
CA PRO A 3 -16.44 1.47 27.12
C PRO A 3 -14.96 1.31 26.78
N HIS A 4 -14.37 0.18 27.17
CA HIS A 4 -12.98 -0.13 26.82
C HIS A 4 -12.87 -0.24 25.30
N GLU A 5 -11.88 0.41 24.71
CA GLU A 5 -11.60 0.24 23.28
C GLU A 5 -11.29 -1.23 23.00
N THR A 6 -12.01 -1.80 22.03
CA THR A 6 -11.81 -3.17 21.56
C THR A 6 -11.18 -3.13 20.18
N LEU A 7 -10.53 -4.23 19.79
CA LEU A 7 -10.04 -4.38 18.41
C LEU A 7 -11.17 -4.21 17.38
N ALA A 8 -12.38 -4.68 17.70
CA ALA A 8 -13.56 -4.54 16.84
C ALA A 8 -13.99 -3.08 16.68
N SER A 9 -14.02 -2.30 17.77
CA SER A 9 -14.36 -0.87 17.69
C SER A 9 -13.30 -0.07 16.94
N ALA A 10 -12.02 -0.35 17.19
CA ALA A 10 -10.91 0.30 16.48
C ALA A 10 -10.91 -0.04 14.97
N SER A 11 -11.22 -1.28 14.63
CA SER A 11 -11.30 -1.73 13.23
C SER A 11 -12.43 -1.04 12.47
N ARG A 12 -13.58 -0.82 13.12
CA ARG A 12 -14.69 -0.05 12.52
C ARG A 12 -14.28 1.39 12.25
N VAL A 13 -13.56 2.04 13.17
CA VAL A 13 -13.03 3.39 12.98
C VAL A 13 -12.08 3.41 11.78
N LEU A 14 -11.18 2.44 11.68
CA LEU A 14 -10.22 2.33 10.58
C LEU A 14 -10.90 2.10 9.22
N SER A 15 -11.84 1.15 9.13
CA SER A 15 -12.63 0.90 7.91
C SER A 15 -13.38 2.15 7.46
N ASN A 16 -14.04 2.85 8.40
CA ASN A 16 -14.77 4.07 8.08
C ASN A 16 -13.83 5.19 7.60
N PHE A 17 -12.65 5.31 8.20
CA PHE A 17 -11.66 6.28 7.77
C PHE A 17 -11.21 6.01 6.33
N VAL A 18 -10.90 4.76 5.96
CA VAL A 18 -10.51 4.42 4.57
C VAL A 18 -11.62 4.80 3.59
N ALA A 19 -12.88 4.46 3.86
CA ALA A 19 -13.99 4.86 2.98
C ALA A 19 -14.17 6.39 2.87
N GLN A 20 -13.83 7.15 3.91
CA GLN A 20 -13.87 8.62 3.85
C GLN A 20 -12.77 9.23 2.98
N THR A 21 -11.73 8.46 2.61
CA THR A 21 -10.68 8.93 1.70
C THR A 21 -11.07 8.86 0.22
N GLU A 22 -12.09 8.06 -0.13
CA GLU A 22 -12.56 7.82 -1.50
C GLU A 22 -13.57 8.90 -2.00
N ARG A 23 -13.44 10.15 -1.55
CA ARG A 23 -14.50 11.17 -1.70
C ARG A 23 -14.90 11.56 -3.13
N ASP A 24 -14.10 11.21 -4.14
CA ASP A 24 -14.37 11.55 -5.54
C ASP A 24 -14.13 10.33 -6.45
N ASP A 25 -15.13 10.04 -7.32
CA ASP A 25 -15.24 8.99 -8.36
C ASP A 25 -15.72 7.59 -7.88
N PRO A 26 -16.83 7.08 -8.45
CA PRO A 26 -18.07 6.76 -7.73
C PRO A 26 -17.85 5.97 -6.43
N PRO A 27 -18.57 6.33 -5.34
CA PRO A 27 -18.38 5.71 -4.03
C PRO A 27 -18.56 4.19 -4.11
N ARG A 28 -17.57 3.46 -3.59
CA ARG A 28 -17.70 2.03 -3.37
C ARG A 28 -18.84 1.72 -2.40
N VAL A 29 -19.31 0.46 -2.47
CA VAL A 29 -20.32 -0.10 -1.57
C VAL A 29 -19.76 -0.23 -0.15
N GLY A 30 -19.77 0.88 0.60
CA GLY A 30 -19.48 0.93 2.03
C GLY A 30 -18.00 0.71 2.45
N PRO A 31 -17.73 0.77 3.76
CA PRO A 31 -16.38 0.62 4.31
C PRO A 31 -15.73 -0.73 3.97
N PRO A 32 -14.44 -0.75 3.56
CA PRO A 32 -13.75 -2.02 3.32
C PRO A 32 -13.61 -2.81 4.63
N PRO A 33 -13.73 -4.15 4.60
CA PRO A 33 -13.64 -4.95 5.82
C PRO A 33 -12.19 -4.98 6.32
N LEU A 34 -11.97 -4.33 7.47
CA LEU A 34 -10.74 -4.41 8.24
C LEU A 34 -11.08 -4.93 9.63
N TYR A 35 -10.21 -5.80 10.15
CA TYR A 35 -10.38 -6.48 11.43
C TYR A 35 -9.13 -6.33 12.33
N SER A 36 -8.03 -5.82 11.77
CA SER A 36 -6.83 -5.42 12.50
C SER A 36 -5.96 -4.46 11.68
N GLY A 37 -5.06 -3.73 12.35
CA GLY A 37 -4.17 -2.75 11.73
C GLY A 37 -2.82 -3.30 11.23
N SER A 38 -2.37 -4.47 11.69
CA SER A 38 -1.04 -5.00 11.31
C SER A 38 -1.01 -5.63 9.91
N GLY A 39 -2.18 -5.94 9.36
CA GLY A 39 -2.30 -6.68 8.10
C GLY A 39 -2.16 -8.20 8.23
N LEU A 40 -1.92 -8.74 9.44
CA LEU A 40 -1.83 -10.20 9.65
C LEU A 40 -3.20 -10.91 9.60
N THR A 41 -4.30 -10.18 9.79
CA THR A 41 -5.64 -10.75 9.72
C THR A 41 -6.01 -11.03 8.27
N THR A 42 -6.07 -12.31 7.92
CA THR A 42 -6.39 -12.81 6.58
C THR A 42 -7.82 -12.49 6.13
N GLY A 43 -8.66 -11.95 7.02
CA GLY A 43 -9.98 -11.42 6.73
C GLY A 43 -9.98 -10.00 6.15
N ASN A 44 -8.90 -9.21 6.33
CA ASN A 44 -8.82 -7.85 5.80
C ASN A 44 -8.98 -7.86 4.27
N ARG A 45 -9.79 -6.96 3.71
CA ARG A 45 -9.87 -6.73 2.26
C ARG A 45 -9.70 -5.25 1.98
N LEU A 46 -8.74 -4.95 1.13
CA LEU A 46 -8.54 -3.64 0.53
C LEU A 46 -8.28 -3.85 -0.95
N SER A 47 -8.73 -2.91 -1.77
CA SER A 47 -8.30 -2.82 -3.15
C SER A 47 -7.04 -1.94 -3.29
N ALA A 48 -6.39 -2.01 -4.45
CA ALA A 48 -5.33 -1.05 -4.79
C ALA A 48 -5.86 0.40 -4.82
N ASN A 49 -7.12 0.61 -5.22
CA ASN A 49 -7.75 1.92 -5.24
C ASN A 49 -7.89 2.51 -3.83
N ASP A 50 -8.32 1.69 -2.85
CA ASP A 50 -8.49 2.12 -1.45
C ASP A 50 -7.15 2.64 -0.89
N LEU A 51 -6.05 1.95 -1.22
CA LEU A 51 -4.71 2.35 -0.82
C LEU A 51 -4.26 3.62 -1.53
N VAL A 52 -4.55 3.78 -2.83
CA VAL A 52 -4.22 5.00 -3.57
C VAL A 52 -4.98 6.21 -3.03
N HIS A 53 -6.29 6.08 -2.76
CA HIS A 53 -7.07 7.17 -2.15
C HIS A 53 -6.56 7.55 -0.77
N LEU A 54 -6.19 6.57 0.07
CA LEU A 54 -5.57 6.84 1.36
C LEU A 54 -4.24 7.61 1.18
N LEU A 55 -3.39 7.21 0.24
CA LEU A 55 -2.12 7.89 -0.04
C LEU A 55 -2.35 9.32 -0.57
N VAL A 56 -3.34 9.54 -1.41
CA VAL A 56 -3.72 10.88 -1.89
C VAL A 56 -4.25 11.74 -0.74
N TYR A 57 -5.10 11.17 0.11
CA TYR A 57 -5.60 11.85 1.31
C TYR A 57 -4.45 12.28 2.22
N GLU A 58 -3.52 11.37 2.55
CA GLU A 58 -2.36 11.68 3.39
C GLU A 58 -1.44 12.71 2.76
N TYR A 59 -1.27 12.71 1.43
CA TYR A 59 -0.50 13.72 0.72
C TYR A 59 -1.05 15.14 0.93
N HIS A 60 -2.38 15.28 1.00
CA HIS A 60 -3.03 16.57 1.21
C HIS A 60 -3.13 16.98 2.70
N ASP A 61 -2.91 16.08 3.66
CA ASP A 61 -2.76 16.44 5.08
C ASP A 61 -1.34 16.98 5.35
N THR A 62 -1.13 18.24 5.00
CA THR A 62 0.18 18.93 5.14
C THR A 62 0.77 18.87 6.57
N ARG A 63 -0.06 18.66 7.59
CA ARG A 63 0.39 18.53 8.98
C ARG A 63 0.93 17.14 9.29
N ARG A 64 0.37 16.08 8.71
CA ARG A 64 0.76 14.68 8.98
C ARG A 64 1.68 14.09 7.91
N PHE A 65 1.58 14.57 6.66
CA PHE A 65 2.30 14.02 5.52
C PHE A 65 3.81 13.85 5.74
N PRO A 66 4.56 14.82 6.31
CA PRO A 66 6.00 14.65 6.49
C PRO A 66 6.36 13.44 7.38
N ALA A 67 5.61 13.24 8.47
CA ALA A 67 5.80 12.11 9.36
C ALA A 67 5.33 10.79 8.74
N PHE A 68 4.20 10.82 8.02
CA PHE A 68 3.70 9.65 7.29
C PHE A 68 4.71 9.18 6.23
N TYR A 69 5.19 10.11 5.41
CA TYR A 69 6.17 9.84 4.36
C TYR A 69 7.50 9.32 4.92
N ALA A 70 7.98 9.90 6.03
CA ALA A 70 9.21 9.45 6.70
C ALA A 70 9.12 8.02 7.26
N GLY A 71 7.90 7.49 7.46
CA GLY A 71 7.68 6.10 7.87
C GLY A 71 7.79 5.07 6.74
N LEU A 72 7.89 5.51 5.47
CA LEU A 72 8.01 4.64 4.31
C LEU A 72 9.47 4.26 4.04
N ALA A 73 9.68 3.07 3.48
CA ALA A 73 11.01 2.60 3.11
C ALA A 73 11.40 3.12 1.71
N VAL A 74 12.59 3.68 1.60
CA VAL A 74 13.23 3.96 0.31
C VAL A 74 13.95 2.68 -0.15
N PRO A 75 13.71 2.16 -1.37
CA PRO A 75 14.26 0.88 -1.78
C PRO A 75 15.78 0.78 -1.72
N HIS A 76 16.53 1.87 -2.01
CA HIS A 76 17.99 1.92 -1.87
C HIS A 76 18.46 1.56 -0.44
N ASP A 77 17.80 2.11 0.57
CA ASP A 77 18.18 1.98 1.99
C ASP A 77 17.39 0.87 2.71
N ALA A 78 16.51 0.17 1.99
CA ALA A 78 15.65 -0.85 2.58
C ALA A 78 16.50 -1.99 3.16
N PRO A 79 16.13 -2.54 4.33
CA PRO A 79 16.90 -3.63 4.96
C PRO A 79 16.85 -4.93 4.16
N PHE A 80 15.83 -5.11 3.32
CA PHE A 80 15.60 -6.34 2.55
C PHE A 80 16.21 -6.27 1.15
N ALA A 81 17.01 -7.27 0.81
CA ALA A 81 17.73 -7.33 -0.47
C ALA A 81 16.82 -7.35 -1.70
N PHE A 82 15.60 -7.89 -1.60
CA PHE A 82 14.67 -7.95 -2.73
C PHE A 82 14.14 -6.57 -3.16
N LEU A 83 14.13 -5.58 -2.25
CA LEU A 83 13.78 -4.20 -2.57
C LEU A 83 14.94 -3.42 -3.18
N ARG A 84 16.19 -3.75 -2.82
CA ARG A 84 17.42 -3.14 -3.33
C ARG A 84 17.80 -3.59 -4.75
N GLN A 85 16.83 -3.93 -5.58
CA GLN A 85 17.02 -4.29 -6.97
C GLN A 85 16.10 -3.43 -7.84
N GLY A 86 16.56 -3.06 -9.03
CA GLY A 86 15.82 -2.19 -9.94
C GLY A 86 16.69 -1.08 -10.50
N ASP A 87 16.08 -0.19 -11.27
CA ASP A 87 16.76 0.99 -11.81
C ASP A 87 16.94 2.11 -10.77
N ALA A 88 17.73 3.13 -11.12
CA ALA A 88 18.00 4.26 -10.24
C ALA A 88 16.73 5.04 -9.83
N ALA A 89 15.67 5.01 -10.65
CA ALA A 89 14.43 5.67 -10.31
C ALA A 89 13.66 4.88 -9.25
N TRP A 90 13.57 3.56 -9.38
CA TRP A 90 13.04 2.69 -8.33
C TRP A 90 13.82 2.87 -7.02
N LEU A 91 15.16 2.84 -7.08
CA LEU A 91 15.99 2.88 -5.89
C LEU A 91 15.89 4.22 -5.13
N ASN A 92 15.80 5.35 -5.85
CA ASN A 92 16.00 6.67 -5.25
C ASN A 92 14.77 7.60 -5.29
N ARG A 93 13.75 7.30 -6.09
CA ARG A 93 12.55 8.14 -6.24
C ARG A 93 11.29 7.52 -5.65
N VAL A 94 11.36 6.30 -5.14
CA VAL A 94 10.24 5.58 -4.53
C VAL A 94 10.38 5.56 -3.02
N ALA A 95 9.26 5.78 -2.32
CA ALA A 95 9.13 5.46 -0.90
C ALA A 95 7.85 4.63 -0.73
N LEU A 96 7.96 3.45 -0.11
CA LEU A 96 6.86 2.49 -0.06
C LEU A 96 6.76 1.70 1.24
N LYS A 97 5.61 1.09 1.44
CA LYS A 97 5.38 0.02 2.40
C LYS A 97 5.16 -1.30 1.66
N THR A 98 5.73 -2.38 2.19
CA THR A 98 5.48 -3.75 1.75
C THR A 98 4.45 -4.46 2.63
N GLY A 99 3.70 -5.39 2.05
CA GLY A 99 2.85 -6.34 2.76
C GLY A 99 3.00 -7.74 2.16
N THR A 100 3.37 -8.71 2.98
CA THR A 100 3.60 -10.10 2.53
C THR A 100 2.96 -11.10 3.47
N LEU A 101 2.18 -12.04 2.93
CA LEU A 101 1.60 -13.18 3.67
C LEU A 101 1.72 -14.44 2.82
N ASN A 102 1.78 -15.60 3.46
CA ASN A 102 1.77 -16.90 2.77
C ASN A 102 0.49 -17.71 3.04
N GLN A 103 -0.36 -17.25 3.96
CA GLN A 103 -1.56 -17.97 4.38
C GLN A 103 -2.78 -17.04 4.33
N PRO A 104 -3.97 -17.55 3.91
CA PRO A 104 -4.20 -18.88 3.32
C PRO A 104 -3.67 -19.01 1.89
N ARG A 105 -3.23 -17.91 1.29
CA ARG A 105 -2.62 -17.82 -0.04
C ARG A 105 -1.47 -16.82 0.01
N SER A 106 -0.56 -16.87 -0.97
CA SER A 106 0.46 -15.85 -1.09
C SER A 106 -0.18 -14.47 -1.31
N VAL A 107 0.37 -13.47 -0.65
CA VAL A 107 0.09 -12.06 -0.87
C VAL A 107 1.45 -11.38 -0.95
N CYS A 108 1.66 -10.61 -2.00
CA CYS A 108 2.69 -9.59 -2.08
C CYS A 108 1.97 -8.29 -2.44
N GLY A 109 2.30 -7.21 -1.76
CA GLY A 109 1.77 -5.91 -2.13
C GLY A 109 2.75 -4.81 -1.76
N ILE A 110 2.74 -3.77 -2.57
CA ILE A 110 3.44 -2.53 -2.33
C ILE A 110 2.49 -1.36 -2.51
N ALA A 111 2.66 -0.34 -1.67
CA ALA A 111 1.95 0.93 -1.82
C ALA A 111 2.83 2.06 -1.34
N GLY A 112 2.78 3.20 -2.00
CA GLY A 112 3.62 4.35 -1.66
C GLY A 112 3.60 5.45 -2.70
N TYR A 113 4.67 6.24 -2.70
CA TYR A 113 4.82 7.37 -3.59
C TYR A 113 6.05 7.23 -4.49
N LEU A 114 5.90 7.67 -5.73
CA LEU A 114 6.96 7.89 -6.69
C LEU A 114 7.11 9.41 -6.91
N ARG A 115 8.32 9.93 -6.76
CA ARG A 115 8.65 11.32 -7.08
C ARG A 115 8.82 11.49 -8.58
N LYS A 116 8.11 12.42 -9.23
CA LYS A 116 8.30 12.74 -10.67
C LYS A 116 9.60 13.51 -10.92
N ARG A 117 10.12 13.50 -12.15
CA ARG A 117 11.36 14.20 -12.54
C ARG A 117 11.18 15.71 -12.54
N ASP A 118 10.01 16.16 -12.98
CA ASP A 118 9.60 17.57 -13.08
C ASP A 118 9.03 18.12 -11.75
N GLY A 119 9.04 17.31 -10.69
CA GLY A 119 8.45 17.66 -9.40
C GLY A 119 7.01 17.16 -9.23
N GLY A 120 6.55 17.10 -7.99
CA GLY A 120 5.28 16.46 -7.64
C GLY A 120 5.40 14.94 -7.49
N TRP A 121 4.28 14.30 -7.18
CA TRP A 121 4.22 12.92 -6.71
C TRP A 121 3.19 12.10 -7.48
N ILE A 122 3.42 10.80 -7.53
CA ILE A 122 2.46 9.80 -7.97
C ILE A 122 2.24 8.84 -6.82
N ALA A 123 1.00 8.73 -6.34
CA ALA A 123 0.59 7.66 -5.43
C ALA A 123 0.38 6.37 -6.23
N PHE A 124 0.84 5.23 -5.71
CA PHE A 124 0.66 3.94 -6.35
C PHE A 124 0.32 2.85 -5.32
N ALA A 125 -0.37 1.82 -5.80
CA ALA A 125 -0.51 0.56 -5.11
C ALA A 125 -0.53 -0.59 -6.12
N ALA A 126 0.12 -1.70 -5.77
CA ALA A 126 0.07 -2.94 -6.51
C ALA A 126 -0.09 -4.09 -5.51
N ILE A 127 -0.96 -5.04 -5.84
CA ILE A 127 -1.28 -6.19 -4.98
C ILE A 127 -1.35 -7.44 -5.85
N VAL A 128 -0.54 -8.44 -5.53
CA VAL A 128 -0.55 -9.76 -6.14
C VAL A 128 -1.00 -10.79 -5.11
N ASN A 129 -2.19 -11.35 -5.32
CA ASN A 129 -2.75 -12.43 -4.52
C ASN A 129 -2.69 -13.77 -5.24
N GLY A 130 -2.49 -14.84 -4.49
CA GLY A 130 -2.64 -16.21 -4.99
C GLY A 130 -4.08 -16.48 -5.47
N GLY A 131 -4.19 -16.99 -6.70
CA GLY A 131 -5.47 -17.35 -7.32
C GLY A 131 -6.01 -18.71 -6.87
N PRO A 132 -7.23 -19.07 -7.30
CA PRO A 132 -7.85 -20.37 -6.96
C PRO A 132 -7.00 -21.57 -7.41
N HIS A 133 -6.41 -21.46 -8.59
CA HIS A 133 -5.57 -22.49 -9.21
C HIS A 133 -4.10 -22.38 -8.79
N TRP A 134 -3.62 -21.16 -8.54
CA TRP A 134 -2.23 -20.85 -8.22
C TRP A 134 -2.18 -20.14 -6.86
N ARG A 135 -2.26 -20.92 -5.77
CA ARG A 135 -2.34 -20.37 -4.41
C ARG A 135 -1.09 -19.64 -3.96
N HIS A 136 0.06 -19.98 -4.56
CA HIS A 136 1.35 -19.43 -4.20
C HIS A 136 2.05 -18.85 -5.43
N VAL A 137 2.11 -17.52 -5.49
CA VAL A 137 2.95 -16.77 -6.40
C VAL A 137 4.26 -16.49 -5.65
N PRO A 138 5.42 -16.92 -6.17
CA PRO A 138 6.71 -16.66 -5.55
C PRO A 138 6.94 -15.16 -5.31
N LEU A 139 7.43 -14.79 -4.13
CA LEU A 139 7.64 -13.40 -3.72
C LEU A 139 8.43 -12.61 -4.77
N TYR A 140 9.56 -13.15 -5.25
CA TYR A 140 10.41 -12.49 -6.25
C TYR A 140 9.71 -12.25 -7.59
N GLN A 141 8.79 -13.14 -7.98
CA GLN A 141 8.01 -12.97 -9.20
C GLN A 141 6.96 -11.86 -9.02
N ALA A 142 6.27 -11.85 -7.87
CA ALA A 142 5.27 -10.84 -7.56
C ALA A 142 5.90 -9.45 -7.46
N ILE A 143 6.90 -9.26 -6.59
CA ILE A 143 7.56 -7.96 -6.40
C ILE A 143 8.30 -7.51 -7.67
N GLY A 144 8.82 -8.45 -8.47
CA GLY A 144 9.45 -8.14 -9.76
C GLY A 144 8.45 -7.56 -10.75
N ALA A 145 7.24 -8.12 -10.83
CA ALA A 145 6.18 -7.61 -11.69
C ALA A 145 5.67 -6.24 -11.22
N GLU A 146 5.47 -6.07 -9.91
CA GLU A 146 5.08 -4.79 -9.31
C GLU A 146 6.12 -3.70 -9.59
N ARG A 147 7.41 -4.00 -9.35
CA ARG A 147 8.53 -3.10 -9.64
C ARG A 147 8.58 -2.71 -11.12
N ALA A 148 8.47 -3.67 -12.03
CA ALA A 148 8.51 -3.38 -13.47
C ALA A 148 7.43 -2.37 -13.90
N GLY A 149 6.23 -2.46 -13.32
CA GLY A 149 5.16 -1.48 -13.53
C GLY A 149 5.51 -0.08 -13.02
N ILE A 150 6.08 0.02 -11.81
CA ILE A 150 6.50 1.30 -11.22
C ILE A 150 7.68 1.92 -11.98
N GLU A 151 8.64 1.11 -12.42
CA GLU A 151 9.75 1.59 -13.25
C GLU A 151 9.26 2.10 -14.61
N ALA A 152 8.27 1.44 -15.22
CA ALA A 152 7.65 1.93 -16.44
C ALA A 152 6.97 3.30 -16.22
N LEU A 153 6.31 3.49 -15.08
CA LEU A 153 5.72 4.76 -14.68
C LEU A 153 6.80 5.83 -14.46
N ALA A 154 7.89 5.50 -13.77
CA ALA A 154 9.02 6.41 -13.49
C ALA A 154 9.87 6.75 -14.73
N ARG A 155 9.76 5.96 -15.80
CA ARG A 155 10.30 6.29 -17.11
C ARG A 155 9.48 7.36 -17.82
N ARG A 156 8.16 7.31 -17.65
CA ARG A 156 7.21 8.24 -18.28
C ARG A 156 7.12 9.59 -17.57
N TYR A 157 7.29 9.63 -16.25
CA TYR A 157 7.16 10.81 -15.40
C TYR A 157 8.40 11.06 -14.55
#